data_AF-A0A660ZBL9-F1
#
_entry.id   AF-A0A660ZBL9-F1
#
_cell.length_a   1.000
_cell.length_b   1.000
_cell.length_c   1.000
_cell.angle_alpha   90.00
_cell.angle_beta   90.00
_cell.angle_gamma   90.00
#
_symmetry.space_group_name_H-M   'P 1'
#
loop_
_entity.id
_entity.type
_entity.pdbx_description
1 polymer ?
#
loop_
_entity_poly.entity_id
_entity_poly.type
_entity_poly.pdbx_seq_one_letter_code
_entity_poly.pdbx_strand_id
1 'polypeptide(L)'
;MKGDKIKSIKDFTKIKDQITYLNPEDYIDLPYPYEDWVDEPIKELTDDQKNRLEHSLDGFSAMEIPKPETEEEKEKLVAKFLTGLKKLLSKEDNWILLQPLLLSMENCVKCQSCSDECPIYISSGREEI
;
A
#
# COMPACT_ATOMS: atom_id res chain seq x y z
N MET A 1 16.23 -2.32 12.90
CA MET A 1 17.04 -3.29 12.12
C MET A 1 16.84 -2.95 10.66
N LYS A 2 17.90 -2.69 9.87
CA LYS A 2 17.79 -2.59 8.40
C LYS A 2 17.46 -4.00 7.89
N GLY A 3 16.17 -4.33 7.87
CA GLY A 3 15.63 -5.64 7.50
C GLY A 3 16.05 -6.00 6.08
N ASP A 4 16.11 -7.31 5.81
CA ASP A 4 16.40 -7.85 4.48
C ASP A 4 15.62 -7.07 3.41
N LYS A 5 16.35 -6.33 2.56
CA LYS A 5 15.73 -5.57 1.48
C LYS A 5 14.86 -6.53 0.67
N ILE A 6 13.58 -6.21 0.54
CA ILE A 6 12.68 -6.87 -0.41
C ILE A 6 13.28 -6.65 -1.79
N LYS A 7 13.72 -7.74 -2.45
CA LYS A 7 14.36 -7.65 -3.78
C LYS A 7 13.40 -7.99 -4.91
N SER A 8 12.30 -8.64 -4.58
CA SER A 8 11.31 -9.10 -5.55
C SER A 8 9.92 -9.18 -4.93
N ILE A 9 8.89 -9.16 -5.77
CA ILE A 9 7.50 -9.34 -5.34
C ILE A 9 7.27 -10.66 -4.59
N LYS A 10 8.09 -11.69 -4.86
CA LYS A 10 7.99 -12.99 -4.18
C LYS A 10 8.42 -12.91 -2.72
N ASP A 11 9.26 -11.96 -2.35
CA ASP A 11 9.73 -11.83 -0.99
C ASP A 11 8.63 -11.34 -0.04
N PHE A 12 7.59 -10.68 -0.56
CA PHE A 12 6.40 -10.33 0.22
C PHE A 12 5.66 -11.54 0.79
N THR A 13 5.80 -12.72 0.18
CA THR A 13 5.19 -13.96 0.69
C THR A 13 5.84 -14.51 1.96
N LYS A 14 7.01 -13.97 2.35
CA LYS A 14 7.79 -14.42 3.51
C LYS A 14 7.69 -13.46 4.69
N ILE A 15 6.98 -12.35 4.53
CA ILE A 15 6.82 -11.32 5.55
C ILE A 15 6.01 -11.91 6.71
N LYS A 16 6.54 -11.74 7.92
CA LYS A 16 5.87 -12.14 9.18
C LYS A 16 5.67 -10.95 10.10
N ASP A 17 6.60 -10.01 10.05
CA ASP A 17 6.64 -8.80 10.86
C ASP A 17 6.51 -7.56 9.95
N GLN A 18 6.26 -6.41 10.56
CA GLN A 18 6.16 -5.12 9.87
C GLN A 18 7.42 -4.80 9.05
N ILE A 19 7.25 -4.49 7.77
CA ILE A 19 8.38 -4.25 6.84
C ILE A 19 8.83 -2.80 6.74
N THR A 20 7.94 -1.84 7.00
CA THR A 20 8.28 -0.42 7.03
C THR A 20 7.68 0.25 8.25
N TYR A 21 8.32 1.30 8.73
CA TYR A 21 7.90 2.06 9.90
C TYR A 21 7.73 3.51 9.48
N LEU A 22 6.58 4.06 9.80
CA LEU A 22 6.26 5.44 9.50
C LEU A 22 6.67 6.32 10.68
N ASN A 23 7.50 7.32 10.40
CA ASN A 23 7.90 8.33 11.37
C ASN A 23 7.50 9.71 10.82
N PRO A 24 6.53 10.41 11.45
CA PRO A 24 6.09 11.71 10.97
C PRO A 24 7.20 12.76 10.88
N GLU A 25 8.27 12.63 11.66
CA GLU A 25 9.42 13.54 11.59
C GLU A 25 10.22 13.42 10.27
N ASP A 26 10.06 12.30 9.54
CA ASP A 26 10.72 12.06 8.26
C ASP A 26 9.85 12.48 7.05
N TYR A 27 8.65 13.03 7.28
CA TYR A 27 7.75 13.46 6.21
C TYR A 27 8.20 14.77 5.56
N ILE A 28 7.79 14.96 4.31
CA ILE A 28 8.00 16.23 3.64
C ILE A 28 7.10 17.31 4.27
N ASP A 29 7.63 18.51 4.43
CA ASP A 29 6.85 19.65 4.90
C ASP A 29 5.69 19.92 3.94
N LEU A 30 4.51 20.21 4.50
CA LEU A 30 3.37 20.62 3.69
C LEU A 30 3.65 21.97 3.01
N PRO A 31 3.16 22.17 1.78
CA PRO A 31 3.33 23.44 1.10
C PRO A 31 2.46 24.53 1.74
N TYR A 32 2.68 25.77 1.32
CA TYR A 32 1.84 26.91 1.68
C TYR A 32 0.34 26.60 1.58
N PRO A 33 -0.48 26.94 2.61
CA PRO A 33 -0.16 27.73 3.81
C PRO A 33 0.10 26.91 5.08
N TYR A 34 0.56 25.66 4.95
CA TYR A 34 0.67 24.72 6.06
C TYR A 34 2.13 24.43 6.47
N GLU A 35 3.05 25.36 6.23
CA GLU A 35 4.46 25.16 6.55
C GLU A 35 4.74 25.03 8.06
N ASP A 36 3.81 25.47 8.91
CA ASP A 36 3.85 25.32 10.36
C ASP A 36 3.05 24.10 10.88
N TRP A 37 2.49 23.30 9.98
CA TRP A 37 1.80 22.07 10.34
C TRP A 37 2.78 21.07 10.93
N VAL A 38 2.40 20.48 12.06
CA VAL A 38 3.17 19.42 12.72
C VAL A 38 2.27 18.20 12.79
N ASP A 39 2.69 17.11 12.15
CA ASP A 39 1.98 15.85 12.21
C ASP A 39 1.97 15.28 13.62
N GLU A 40 0.81 14.82 14.06
CA GLU A 40 0.69 14.16 15.35
C GLU A 40 1.41 12.80 15.33
N PRO A 41 1.94 12.35 16.48
CA PRO A 41 2.50 11.01 16.58
C PRO A 41 1.51 9.95 16.13
N ILE A 42 1.99 9.03 15.30
CA ILE A 42 1.22 7.89 14.84
C ILE A 42 0.81 7.02 16.02
N LYS A 43 -0.49 6.78 16.15
CA LYS A 43 -1.02 5.84 17.14
C LYS A 43 -0.82 4.41 16.66
N GLU A 44 -0.02 3.65 17.39
CA GLU A 44 0.15 2.22 17.14
C GLU A 44 -1.11 1.39 17.43
N LEU A 45 -1.23 0.27 16.72
CA LEU A 45 -2.20 -0.77 17.05
C LEU A 45 -1.90 -1.37 18.42
N THR A 46 -2.98 -1.67 19.16
CA THR A 46 -2.89 -2.45 20.41
C THR A 46 -2.44 -3.89 20.14
N ASP A 47 -1.96 -4.59 21.17
CA ASP A 47 -1.56 -6.00 21.03
C ASP A 47 -2.70 -6.91 20.53
N ASP A 48 -3.93 -6.65 20.98
CA ASP A 48 -5.14 -7.33 20.47
C ASP A 48 -5.31 -7.12 18.96
N GLN A 49 -5.23 -5.87 18.51
CA GLN A 49 -5.34 -5.52 17.10
C GLN A 49 -4.21 -6.13 16.27
N LYS A 50 -2.96 -6.08 16.77
CA LYS A 50 -1.81 -6.72 16.10
C LYS A 50 -2.01 -8.23 15.96
N ASN A 51 -2.63 -8.89 16.94
CA ASN A 51 -2.88 -10.32 16.88
C ASN A 51 -3.97 -10.70 15.86
N ARG A 52 -5.05 -9.92 15.75
CA ARG A 52 -6.21 -10.27 14.92
C ARG A 52 -6.19 -9.67 13.50
N LEU A 53 -5.53 -8.53 13.31
CA LEU A 53 -5.58 -7.75 12.06
C LEU A 53 -4.26 -7.83 11.29
N GLU A 54 -4.39 -7.85 9.97
CA GLU A 54 -3.28 -7.71 9.04
C GLU A 54 -2.73 -6.27 9.11
N HIS A 55 -1.41 -6.17 9.33
CA HIS A 55 -0.69 -4.91 9.55
C HIS A 55 0.81 -5.02 9.17
N SER A 56 1.20 -6.08 8.45
CA SER A 56 2.61 -6.42 8.18
C SER A 56 3.32 -5.49 7.19
N LEU A 57 2.58 -4.62 6.50
CA LEU A 57 3.17 -3.60 5.62
C LEU A 57 3.85 -2.50 6.46
N ASP A 58 3.04 -1.65 7.06
CA ASP A 58 3.45 -0.38 7.69
C ASP A 58 3.02 -0.25 9.16
N GLY A 59 2.44 -1.31 9.74
CA GLY A 59 1.91 -1.31 11.10
C GLY A 59 0.47 -0.81 11.23
N PHE A 60 -0.19 -0.46 10.12
CA PHE A 60 -1.58 0.02 10.12
C PHE A 60 -2.56 -0.99 9.53
N SER A 61 -3.82 -0.87 9.94
CA SER A 61 -4.93 -1.66 9.38
C SER A 61 -6.18 -0.81 9.23
N ALA A 62 -6.27 -0.08 8.11
CA ALA A 62 -7.39 0.84 7.85
C ALA A 62 -8.73 0.11 7.59
N MET A 63 -8.66 -1.10 7.03
CA MET A 63 -9.82 -1.89 6.61
C MET A 63 -10.14 -3.05 7.56
N GLU A 64 -9.46 -3.13 8.71
CA GLU A 64 -9.58 -4.21 9.69
C GLU A 64 -9.60 -5.61 9.06
N ILE A 65 -8.68 -5.86 8.12
CA ILE A 65 -8.60 -7.15 7.43
C ILE A 65 -8.11 -8.20 8.45
N PRO A 66 -8.87 -9.27 8.71
CA PRO A 66 -8.46 -10.28 9.67
C PRO A 66 -7.32 -11.13 9.11
N LYS A 67 -6.43 -11.58 10.00
CA LYS A 67 -5.44 -12.60 9.66
C LYS A 67 -6.17 -13.93 9.46
N PRO A 68 -5.98 -14.63 8.32
CA PRO A 68 -6.62 -15.92 8.11
C PRO A 68 -6.05 -16.97 9.08
N GLU A 69 -6.90 -17.78 9.69
CA GLU A 69 -6.47 -18.85 10.59
C GLU A 69 -6.09 -20.12 9.83
N THR A 70 -6.64 -20.27 8.62
CA THR A 70 -6.43 -21.44 7.76
C THR A 70 -6.09 -21.05 6.32
N GLU A 71 -5.43 -21.96 5.60
CA GLU A 71 -5.14 -21.76 4.17
C GLU A 71 -6.43 -21.67 3.33
N GLU A 72 -7.50 -22.38 3.70
CA GLU A 72 -8.79 -22.30 3.00
C GLU A 72 -9.43 -20.89 3.13
N GLU A 73 -9.37 -20.29 4.31
CA GLU A 73 -9.84 -18.92 4.53
C GLU A 73 -9.02 -17.91 3.74
N LYS A 74 -7.70 -18.08 3.73
CA LYS A 74 -6.79 -17.27 2.94
C LYS A 74 -7.10 -17.37 1.45
N GLU A 75 -7.32 -18.57 0.91
CA GLU A 75 -7.72 -18.77 -0.48
C GLU A 75 -9.04 -18.06 -0.80
N LYS A 76 -10.03 -18.12 0.09
CA LYS A 76 -11.30 -17.39 -0.06
C LYS A 76 -11.10 -15.88 -0.09
N LEU A 77 -10.23 -15.34 0.77
CA LEU A 77 -9.90 -13.90 0.80
C LEU A 77 -9.20 -13.47 -0.50
N VAL A 78 -8.20 -14.24 -0.95
CA VAL A 78 -7.51 -13.99 -2.22
C VAL A 78 -8.48 -14.04 -3.39
N ALA A 79 -9.38 -15.02 -3.44
CA ALA A 79 -10.38 -15.12 -4.50
C ALA A 79 -11.33 -13.91 -4.53
N LYS A 80 -11.74 -13.39 -3.37
CA LYS A 80 -12.54 -12.16 -3.26
C LYS A 80 -11.76 -10.95 -3.76
N PHE A 81 -10.50 -10.80 -3.35
CA PHE A 81 -9.63 -9.72 -3.83
C PHE A 81 -9.47 -9.74 -5.35
N LEU A 82 -9.15 -10.90 -5.93
CA LEU A 82 -9.02 -11.06 -7.39
C LEU A 82 -10.33 -10.79 -8.13
N THR A 83 -11.47 -11.18 -7.55
CA THR A 83 -12.79 -10.82 -8.07
C THR A 83 -12.99 -9.30 -8.08
N GLY A 84 -12.59 -8.61 -7.01
CA GLY A 84 -12.60 -7.15 -6.92
C GLY A 84 -11.72 -6.49 -7.98
N LEU A 85 -10.49 -6.96 -8.15
CA LEU A 85 -9.58 -6.44 -9.19
C LEU A 85 -10.16 -6.58 -10.60
N LYS A 86 -10.82 -7.71 -10.91
CA LYS A 86 -11.47 -7.90 -12.22
C LYS A 86 -12.56 -6.87 -12.49
N LYS A 87 -13.27 -6.39 -11.45
CA LYS A 87 -14.29 -5.35 -11.59
C LYS A 87 -13.71 -4.00 -12.00
N LEU A 88 -12.47 -3.69 -11.62
CA LEU A 88 -11.81 -2.46 -12.08
C LEU A 88 -11.67 -2.39 -13.60
N LEU A 89 -11.68 -3.55 -14.27
CA LEU A 89 -11.58 -3.68 -15.72
C LEU A 89 -12.95 -3.83 -16.41
N SER A 90 -14.06 -3.84 -15.66
CA SER A 90 -15.41 -3.90 -16.23
C SER A 90 -15.91 -2.50 -16.54
N LYS A 91 -16.69 -2.37 -17.61
CA LYS A 91 -17.34 -1.10 -17.94
C LYS A 91 -18.41 -0.78 -16.91
N GLU A 92 -19.11 -1.78 -16.42
CA GLU A 92 -20.25 -1.62 -15.52
C GLU A 92 -19.81 -1.15 -14.13
N ASP A 93 -18.70 -1.66 -13.59
CA ASP A 93 -18.24 -1.35 -12.23
C ASP A 93 -17.27 -0.15 -12.16
N ASN A 94 -16.59 0.21 -13.26
CA ASN A 94 -15.56 1.26 -13.25
C ASN A 94 -15.68 2.29 -14.40
N TRP A 95 -16.89 2.51 -14.94
CA TRP A 95 -17.08 3.35 -16.14
C TRP A 95 -16.41 4.74 -16.08
N ILE A 96 -16.30 5.37 -14.90
CA ILE A 96 -15.73 6.72 -14.73
C ILE A 96 -14.21 6.71 -14.94
N LEU A 97 -13.51 5.67 -14.46
CA LEU A 97 -12.04 5.61 -14.46
C LEU A 97 -11.48 4.54 -15.40
N LEU A 98 -12.34 3.79 -16.10
CA LEU A 98 -11.93 2.69 -16.97
C LEU A 98 -11.01 3.16 -18.09
N GLN A 99 -11.37 4.24 -18.80
CA GLN A 99 -10.55 4.72 -19.92
C GLN A 99 -9.14 5.16 -19.47
N PRO A 100 -8.97 6.00 -18.43
CA PRO A 100 -7.65 6.30 -17.87
C PRO A 100 -6.86 5.05 -17.46
N LEU A 101 -7.51 4.07 -16.82
CA LEU A 101 -6.87 2.82 -16.40
C LEU A 101 -6.36 2.01 -17.60
N LEU A 102 -7.20 1.78 -18.62
CA LEU A 102 -6.83 1.03 -19.83
C LEU A 102 -5.69 1.71 -20.60
N LEU A 103 -5.79 3.03 -20.80
CA LEU A 103 -4.73 3.78 -21.48
C LEU A 103 -3.41 3.69 -20.71
N SER A 104 -3.44 3.72 -19.38
CA SER A 104 -2.24 3.56 -18.56
C SER A 104 -1.62 2.17 -18.74
N MET A 105 -2.44 1.11 -18.78
CA MET A 105 -1.95 -0.25 -18.98
C MET A 105 -1.41 -0.51 -20.39
N GLU A 106 -2.07 0.03 -21.42
CA GLU A 106 -1.71 -0.20 -22.83
C GLU A 106 -0.52 0.64 -23.29
N ASN A 107 -0.37 1.87 -22.77
CA ASN A 107 0.65 2.81 -23.22
C ASN A 107 1.84 2.94 -22.26
N CYS A 108 1.77 2.39 -21.04
CA CYS A 108 2.92 2.39 -20.14
C CYS A 108 4.06 1.53 -20.70
N VAL A 109 5.12 2.19 -21.17
CA VAL A 109 6.35 1.56 -21.64
C VAL A 109 7.38 1.32 -20.53
N LYS A 110 7.00 1.53 -19.26
CA LYS A 110 7.87 1.40 -18.08
C LYS A 110 9.13 2.26 -18.16
N CYS A 111 9.02 3.46 -18.74
CA CYS A 111 10.12 4.42 -18.84
C CYS A 111 10.46 5.11 -17.51
N GLN A 112 9.60 4.97 -16.48
CA GLN A 112 9.74 5.61 -15.15
C GLN A 112 9.78 7.15 -15.17
N SER A 113 9.52 7.79 -16.31
CA SER A 113 9.55 9.26 -16.42
C SER A 113 8.44 9.95 -15.63
N CYS A 114 7.34 9.25 -15.33
CA CYS A 114 6.28 9.76 -14.47
C CYS A 114 6.60 9.63 -12.97
N SER A 115 7.58 8.80 -12.59
CA SER A 115 7.89 8.54 -11.18
C SER A 115 8.44 9.80 -10.50
N ASP A 116 9.32 10.54 -11.17
CA ASP A 116 9.90 11.77 -10.62
C ASP A 116 8.88 12.89 -10.40
N GLU A 117 7.76 12.86 -11.13
CA GLU A 117 6.63 13.79 -10.97
C GLU A 117 5.61 13.31 -9.96
N CYS A 118 5.69 12.06 -9.50
CA CYS A 118 4.73 11.48 -8.55
C CYS A 118 5.08 11.93 -7.13
N PRO A 119 4.23 12.73 -6.46
CA PRO A 119 4.52 13.19 -5.10
C PRO A 119 4.65 12.03 -4.11
N ILE A 120 3.91 10.93 -4.33
CA ILE A 120 3.96 9.73 -3.47
C ILE A 120 5.34 9.07 -3.56
N TYR A 121 5.89 8.87 -4.76
CA TYR A 121 7.21 8.27 -4.95
C TYR A 121 8.34 9.15 -4.40
N ILE A 122 8.25 10.46 -4.58
CA ILE A 122 9.24 11.39 -4.03
C ILE A 122 9.18 11.40 -2.50
N SER A 123 7.96 11.50 -1.93
CA SER A 123 7.75 11.56 -0.48
C SER A 123 8.06 10.25 0.23
N SER A 124 8.03 9.11 -0.48
CA SER A 124 8.43 7.81 0.07
C SER A 124 9.95 7.62 0.16
N GLY A 125 10.75 8.63 -0.21
CA GLY A 125 12.19 8.50 -0.33
C GLY A 125 12.63 7.75 -1.58
N ARG A 126 11.81 7.77 -2.65
CA ARG A 126 12.03 7.06 -3.92
C ARG A 126 11.99 5.53 -3.77
N GLU A 127 11.24 5.05 -2.78
CA GLU A 127 10.98 3.62 -2.62
C GLU A 127 9.83 3.19 -3.55
N GLU A 128 10.04 2.09 -4.27
CA GLU A 128 9.05 1.43 -5.13
C GLU A 128 8.13 0.57 -4.25
N ILE A 129 7.15 1.23 -3.63
CA ILE A 129 6.13 0.65 -2.74
C ILE A 129 4.84 0.28 -3.49
#